data_AF-A0A5N6U6H6-F1
#
_entry.id   AF-A0A5N6U6H6-F1
#
_cell.length_a   1.000
_cell.length_b   1.000
_cell.length_c   1.000
_cell.angle_alpha   90.00
_cell.angle_beta   90.00
_cell.angle_gamma   90.00
#
_symmetry.space_group_name_H-M   'P 1'
#
loop_
_entity.id
_entity.type
_entity.pdbx_description
1 polymer ?
#
loop_
_entity_poly.entity_id
_entity_poly.type
_entity_poly.pdbx_seq_one_letter_code
_entity_poly.pdbx_strand_id
1 'polypeptide(L)'
;MNLLLPLIFVVLAASIQHTTPPFESPLSSGTGLLSRGVLHNQQFNVNTNYYSKTPDTGVVREYWFDITNATAAPDGVDRPMMLVNGQYPGPTVEADWGDTVKDYGDDTQCLDRPMSDLVPWVSLDAMISNATNISDAVAPIAAENSGTFLWTIGGQVFNVFWRDPTLQHSPTTGINNTISDPRAIELPEVNQWVIFVITTTQGVPHPIHLHGHDFYILAQGVGPFSKSVPLQTRNPPRRDVALLPAQSDGGYLVIAFPTDNPGAWLLHCHMGFHSSAGFVQQIVEQKTEFWRFLNPELLRDTCDAWDDYAAVNPYGVQYRGTNGPYESGM
;
A
#
# COMPACT_ATOMS: atom_id res chain seq x y z
N MET A 1 13.49 -71.67 -19.92
CA MET A 1 13.78 -70.70 -20.99
C MET A 1 13.58 -69.32 -20.37
N ASN A 2 14.70 -68.63 -20.09
CA ASN A 2 14.91 -67.22 -19.68
C ASN A 2 14.12 -66.73 -18.44
N LEU A 3 14.65 -66.54 -17.22
CA LEU A 3 15.84 -65.79 -16.72
C LEU A 3 15.82 -64.30 -17.10
N LEU A 4 15.50 -63.40 -16.15
CA LEU A 4 16.32 -62.24 -15.73
C LEU A 4 15.64 -61.35 -14.65
N LEU A 5 16.52 -60.64 -13.94
CA LEU A 5 16.51 -60.03 -12.60
C LEU A 5 15.60 -58.81 -12.34
N PRO A 6 15.45 -58.39 -11.06
CA PRO A 6 14.66 -57.23 -10.64
C PRO A 6 15.41 -55.92 -10.91
N LEU A 7 14.75 -54.93 -11.52
CA LEU A 7 15.28 -53.58 -11.65
C LEU A 7 14.92 -52.74 -10.42
N ILE A 8 15.96 -52.38 -9.67
CA ILE A 8 16.00 -51.27 -8.73
C ILE A 8 15.91 -49.97 -9.54
N PHE A 9 14.85 -49.17 -9.34
CA PHE A 9 14.83 -47.79 -9.83
C PHE A 9 15.52 -46.89 -8.81
N VAL A 10 16.73 -46.47 -9.15
CA VAL A 10 17.44 -45.37 -8.52
C VAL A 10 16.72 -44.07 -8.91
N VAL A 11 16.15 -43.35 -7.95
CA VAL A 11 15.69 -41.97 -8.16
C VAL A 11 16.94 -41.08 -8.14
N LEU A 12 17.46 -40.76 -9.32
CA LEU A 12 18.41 -39.67 -9.49
C LEU A 12 17.64 -38.35 -9.29
N ALA A 13 18.11 -37.52 -8.37
CA ALA A 13 17.69 -36.13 -8.27
C ALA A 13 18.09 -35.39 -9.57
N ALA A 14 17.12 -35.09 -10.42
CA ALA A 14 17.31 -34.18 -11.55
C ALA A 14 17.13 -32.74 -11.04
N SER A 15 18.25 -32.04 -10.94
CA SER A 15 18.32 -30.58 -10.87
C SER A 15 17.62 -30.00 -12.10
N ILE A 16 16.55 -29.23 -11.90
CA ILE A 16 15.96 -28.41 -12.95
C ILE A 16 16.89 -27.21 -13.13
N GLN A 17 17.75 -27.27 -14.14
CA GLN A 17 18.50 -26.11 -14.62
C GLN A 17 17.52 -25.17 -15.33
N HIS A 18 17.37 -23.95 -14.82
CA HIS A 18 16.75 -22.87 -15.58
C HIS A 18 17.62 -22.55 -16.79
N THR A 19 17.12 -22.83 -17.99
CA THR A 19 17.71 -22.35 -19.24
C THR A 19 17.51 -20.84 -19.33
N THR A 20 18.62 -20.10 -19.37
CA THR A 20 18.65 -18.64 -19.61
C THR A 20 17.98 -18.30 -20.95
N PRO A 21 17.12 -17.27 -21.04
CA PRO A 21 16.56 -16.83 -22.31
C PRO A 21 17.66 -16.20 -23.20
N PRO A 22 17.59 -16.36 -24.54
CA PRO A 22 18.54 -15.77 -25.45
C PRO A 22 18.12 -14.32 -25.72
N PHE A 23 18.79 -13.37 -25.08
CA PHE A 23 18.83 -12.02 -25.59
C PHE A 23 20.28 -11.54 -25.55
N GLU A 24 20.98 -11.74 -26.68
CA GLU A 24 22.26 -11.08 -26.90
C GLU A 24 22.01 -9.58 -27.07
N SER A 25 22.39 -8.81 -26.05
CA SER A 25 22.57 -7.36 -26.14
C SER A 25 23.75 -7.05 -27.08
N PRO A 26 23.68 -6.02 -27.94
CA PRO A 26 24.63 -5.80 -29.03
C PRO A 26 26.02 -5.27 -28.60
N LEU A 27 26.41 -5.38 -27.33
CA LEU A 27 27.77 -5.08 -26.89
C LEU A 27 28.62 -6.35 -26.93
N SER A 28 28.82 -6.88 -28.15
CA SER A 28 29.77 -7.94 -28.40
C SER A 28 31.15 -7.35 -28.72
N SER A 29 32.17 -8.01 -28.17
CA SER A 29 33.59 -7.90 -28.49
C SER A 29 34.36 -6.68 -27.94
N GLY A 30 35.31 -7.00 -27.06
CA GLY A 30 36.59 -6.30 -27.03
C GLY A 30 36.77 -5.27 -25.92
N THR A 31 37.78 -5.52 -25.09
CA THR A 31 38.37 -4.64 -24.06
C THR A 31 37.49 -4.36 -22.85
N GLY A 32 37.85 -4.98 -21.73
CA GLY A 32 37.30 -4.63 -20.43
C GLY A 32 37.55 -3.14 -20.17
N LEU A 33 36.47 -2.38 -20.08
CA LEU A 33 36.51 -1.08 -19.45
C LEU A 33 36.80 -1.34 -17.97
N LEU A 34 38.06 -1.17 -17.59
CA LEU A 34 38.37 -0.81 -16.21
C LEU A 34 37.62 0.49 -15.96
N SER A 35 36.44 0.43 -15.33
CA SER A 35 35.85 1.64 -14.77
C SER A 35 36.89 2.20 -13.81
N ARG A 36 37.26 3.46 -14.01
CA ARG A 36 38.22 4.15 -13.15
C ARG A 36 37.64 4.16 -11.74
N GLY A 37 38.13 3.27 -10.87
CA GLY A 37 37.66 3.13 -9.49
C GLY A 37 37.59 1.70 -8.98
N VAL A 38 37.49 0.69 -9.85
CA VAL A 38 37.42 -0.71 -9.41
C VAL A 38 38.81 -1.21 -8.99
N LEU A 39 38.92 -1.80 -7.80
CA LEU A 39 40.14 -2.43 -7.30
C LEU A 39 40.73 -3.38 -8.35
N HIS A 40 42.04 -3.29 -8.56
CA HIS A 40 42.79 -3.83 -9.72
C HIS A 40 42.62 -5.34 -10.04
N ASN A 41 41.92 -6.10 -9.18
CA ASN A 41 41.74 -7.55 -9.25
C ASN A 41 40.29 -8.02 -9.49
N GLN A 42 39.33 -7.13 -9.75
CA GLN A 42 37.94 -7.54 -10.06
C GLN A 42 37.57 -7.22 -11.52
N GLN A 43 37.08 -8.22 -12.25
CA GLN A 43 36.57 -8.07 -13.62
C GLN A 43 35.05 -8.22 -13.61
N PHE A 44 34.36 -7.17 -14.03
CA PHE A 44 32.91 -7.14 -14.18
C PHE A 44 32.54 -7.08 -15.67
N ASN A 45 31.49 -7.79 -16.04
CA ASN A 45 30.95 -7.82 -17.40
C ASN A 45 29.47 -8.20 -17.39
N VAL A 46 28.84 -8.23 -18.56
CA VAL A 46 27.42 -8.56 -18.72
C VAL A 46 27.00 -9.93 -18.16
N ASN A 47 27.94 -10.88 -18.02
CA ASN A 47 27.68 -12.21 -17.46
C ASN A 47 27.82 -12.25 -15.93
N THR A 48 28.10 -11.12 -15.27
CA THR A 48 28.25 -11.07 -13.82
C THR A 48 26.88 -11.07 -13.14
N ASN A 49 26.67 -11.95 -12.16
CA ASN A 49 25.43 -11.98 -11.39
C ASN A 49 25.35 -10.81 -10.41
N TYR A 50 24.70 -9.73 -10.86
CA TYR A 50 24.54 -8.47 -10.14
C TYR A 50 23.70 -8.55 -8.84
N TYR A 51 22.98 -9.65 -8.60
CA TYR A 51 22.33 -9.90 -7.31
C TYR A 51 23.30 -10.34 -6.22
N SER A 52 24.46 -10.87 -6.61
CA SER A 52 25.44 -11.45 -5.68
C SER A 52 26.77 -10.70 -5.65
N LYS A 53 27.05 -9.92 -6.70
CA LYS A 53 28.31 -9.18 -6.87
C LYS A 53 28.06 -7.86 -7.57
N THR A 54 28.51 -6.79 -6.95
CA THR A 54 28.45 -5.42 -7.46
C THR A 54 29.88 -4.85 -7.42
N PRO A 55 30.30 -4.05 -8.41
CA PRO A 55 31.57 -3.33 -8.33
C PRO A 55 31.58 -2.44 -7.10
N ASP A 56 32.66 -2.50 -6.31
CA ASP A 56 32.93 -1.46 -5.32
C ASP A 56 33.82 -0.43 -6.00
N THR A 57 33.20 0.66 -6.46
CA THR A 57 33.93 1.74 -7.15
C THR A 57 34.56 2.72 -6.16
N GLY A 58 34.12 2.71 -4.89
CA GLY A 58 34.48 3.73 -3.89
C GLY A 58 34.01 5.14 -4.24
N VAL A 59 33.25 5.33 -5.32
CA VAL A 59 32.76 6.64 -5.79
C VAL A 59 31.40 6.92 -5.16
N VAL A 60 31.29 8.08 -4.51
CA VAL A 60 30.02 8.62 -4.03
C VAL A 60 29.56 9.70 -5.00
N ARG A 61 28.34 9.56 -5.55
CA ARG A 61 27.68 10.56 -6.39
C ARG A 61 26.67 11.31 -5.55
N GLU A 62 26.96 12.58 -5.32
CA GLU A 62 26.15 13.42 -4.42
C GLU A 62 25.15 14.24 -5.24
N TYR A 63 23.89 14.19 -4.84
CA TYR A 63 22.79 14.96 -5.43
C TYR A 63 22.07 15.74 -4.33
N TRP A 64 21.47 16.85 -4.74
CA TRP A 64 20.62 17.68 -3.90
C TRP A 64 19.33 17.90 -4.67
N PHE A 65 18.23 17.40 -4.11
CA PHE A 65 16.90 17.63 -4.64
C PHE A 65 16.13 18.57 -3.72
N ASP A 66 15.81 19.75 -4.25
CA ASP A 66 14.92 20.73 -3.65
C ASP A 66 13.56 20.60 -4.32
N ILE A 67 12.59 20.02 -3.61
CA ILE A 67 11.24 19.82 -4.12
C ILE A 67 10.40 21.05 -3.78
N THR A 68 10.07 21.83 -4.79
CA THR A 68 9.34 23.09 -4.64
C THR A 68 7.98 23.04 -5.33
N ASN A 69 6.97 23.65 -4.71
CA ASN A 69 5.71 23.93 -5.40
C ASN A 69 5.87 25.19 -6.25
N ALA A 70 5.58 25.08 -7.55
CA ALA A 70 5.64 26.21 -8.47
C ALA A 70 4.52 26.10 -9.52
N THR A 71 4.17 27.23 -10.15
CA THR A 71 3.31 27.22 -11.33
C THR A 71 4.18 26.96 -12.56
N ALA A 72 3.84 25.93 -13.34
CA ALA A 72 4.55 25.58 -14.56
C ALA A 72 3.58 25.10 -15.65
N ALA A 73 4.01 25.20 -16.92
CA ALA A 73 3.22 24.85 -18.10
C ALA A 73 3.98 23.89 -19.05
N PRO A 74 4.29 22.65 -18.64
CA PRO A 74 5.05 21.71 -19.47
C PRO A 74 4.32 21.28 -20.74
N ASP A 75 3.00 21.41 -20.77
CA ASP A 75 2.11 21.17 -21.93
C ASP A 75 1.47 22.45 -22.48
N GLY A 76 1.98 23.62 -22.06
CA GLY A 76 1.48 24.93 -22.50
C GLY A 76 0.33 25.50 -21.68
N VAL A 77 -0.13 24.82 -20.62
CA VAL A 77 -1.15 25.35 -19.69
C VAL A 77 -0.58 25.44 -18.28
N ASP A 78 -0.70 26.62 -17.66
CA ASP A 78 -0.24 26.84 -16.28
C ASP A 78 -1.03 26.00 -15.30
N ARG A 79 -0.30 25.21 -14.50
CA ARG A 79 -0.86 24.47 -13.37
C ARG A 79 0.11 24.46 -12.20
N PRO A 80 -0.37 24.38 -10.96
CA PRO A 80 0.48 24.11 -9.81
C PRO A 80 1.12 22.73 -9.96
N MET A 81 2.44 22.66 -9.85
CA MET A 81 3.23 21.43 -9.97
C MET A 81 4.32 21.39 -8.89
N MET A 82 4.74 20.17 -8.55
CA MET A 82 6.00 19.96 -7.83
C MET A 82 7.13 19.91 -8.84
N LEU A 83 8.16 20.72 -8.63
CA LEU A 83 9.37 20.77 -9.42
C LEU A 83 10.53 20.26 -8.58
N VAL A 84 11.51 19.63 -9.22
CA VAL A 84 12.76 19.23 -8.57
C VAL A 84 13.84 20.18 -9.04
N ASN A 85 14.45 20.92 -8.11
CA ASN A 85 15.41 22.00 -8.38
C ASN A 85 14.85 23.05 -9.36
N GLY A 86 13.56 23.38 -9.22
CA GLY A 86 12.88 24.37 -10.05
C GLY A 86 12.64 23.96 -11.51
N GLN A 87 12.81 22.68 -11.86
CA GLN A 87 12.58 22.19 -13.23
C GLN A 87 11.70 20.93 -13.30
N TYR A 88 11.13 20.73 -14.49
CA TYR A 88 10.42 19.53 -14.91
C TYR A 88 10.83 19.17 -16.35
N PRO A 89 11.36 17.96 -16.61
CA PRO A 89 11.74 16.93 -15.63
C PRO A 89 12.81 17.40 -14.63
N GLY A 90 12.92 16.72 -13.49
CA GLY A 90 13.99 16.96 -12.52
C GLY A 90 15.39 16.69 -13.08
N PRO A 91 16.46 17.06 -12.35
CA PRO A 91 17.83 16.81 -12.80
C PRO A 91 18.09 15.31 -12.98
N THR A 92 18.80 14.94 -14.05
CA THR A 92 19.22 13.57 -14.30
C THR A 92 20.17 13.09 -13.20
N VAL A 93 19.91 11.91 -12.65
CA VAL A 93 20.86 11.17 -11.82
C VAL A 93 21.73 10.31 -12.72
N GLU A 94 23.02 10.58 -12.75
CA GLU A 94 24.03 9.80 -13.47
C GLU A 94 24.96 9.08 -12.47
N ALA A 95 25.05 7.77 -12.58
CA ALA A 95 25.91 6.94 -11.75
C ALA A 95 26.39 5.72 -12.52
N ASP A 96 27.60 5.27 -12.21
CA ASP A 96 28.13 4.02 -12.75
C ASP A 96 27.67 2.84 -11.89
N TRP A 97 27.62 1.64 -12.48
CA TRP A 97 27.31 0.43 -11.72
C TRP A 97 28.35 0.21 -10.61
N GLY A 98 27.89 0.28 -9.36
CA GLY A 98 28.74 0.17 -8.17
C GLY A 98 29.02 1.47 -7.44
N ASP A 99 28.63 2.62 -8.00
CA ASP A 99 28.68 3.89 -7.30
C ASP A 99 27.65 3.93 -6.16
N THR A 100 27.99 4.65 -5.08
CA THR A 100 27.03 5.01 -4.03
C THR A 100 26.38 6.33 -4.39
N VAL A 101 25.09 6.34 -4.69
CA VAL A 101 24.32 7.59 -4.88
C VAL A 101 23.84 8.08 -3.51
N LYS A 102 24.14 9.33 -3.17
CA LYS A 102 23.74 9.95 -1.90
C LYS A 102 22.99 11.24 -2.16
N ASP A 103 21.77 11.32 -1.65
CA ASP A 103 20.95 12.53 -1.63
C ASP A 103 21.15 13.26 -0.29
N TYR A 104 21.42 14.56 -0.36
CA TYR A 104 21.62 15.44 0.78
C TYR A 104 20.47 16.44 0.97
N GLY A 105 19.35 16.27 0.27
CA GLY A 105 18.12 16.95 0.65
C GLY A 105 17.78 16.64 2.12
N ASP A 106 17.44 17.67 2.90
CA ASP A 106 16.99 17.50 4.29
C ASP A 106 15.63 16.76 4.39
N ASP A 107 15.02 16.44 3.24
CA ASP A 107 13.75 15.70 3.06
C ASP A 107 13.94 14.18 3.08
N THR A 108 14.73 13.66 4.02
CA THR A 108 14.83 12.20 4.24
C THR A 108 13.60 11.61 4.96
N GLN A 109 12.70 12.48 5.43
CA GLN A 109 11.51 12.09 6.18
C GLN A 109 10.28 12.11 5.27
N CYS A 110 9.53 11.00 5.26
CA CYS A 110 8.20 11.01 4.66
C CYS A 110 7.24 11.69 5.65
N LEU A 111 6.89 12.95 5.40
CA LEU A 111 5.96 13.72 6.21
C LEU A 111 4.91 14.39 5.32
N ASP A 112 3.70 14.58 5.86
CA ASP A 112 2.75 15.52 5.30
C ASP A 112 3.18 16.97 5.57
N ARG A 113 2.52 17.93 4.90
CA ARG A 113 2.60 19.34 5.29
C ARG A 113 2.17 19.51 6.75
N PRO A 114 2.79 20.44 7.51
CA PRO A 114 2.34 20.77 8.85
C PRO A 114 0.85 21.10 8.89
N MET A 115 0.15 20.60 9.91
CA MET A 115 -1.30 20.83 10.06
C MET A 115 -1.67 22.32 10.11
N SER A 116 -0.75 23.19 10.57
CA SER A 116 -0.93 24.65 10.58
C SER A 116 -1.05 25.28 9.18
N ASP A 117 -0.49 24.62 8.16
CA ASP A 117 -0.44 25.15 6.80
C ASP A 117 -1.68 24.74 6.00
N LEU A 118 -2.38 23.69 6.45
CA LEU A 118 -3.54 23.09 5.80
C LEU A 118 -4.83 23.57 6.46
N VAL A 119 -5.16 24.85 6.29
CA VAL A 119 -6.39 25.44 6.83
C VAL A 119 -7.49 25.43 5.77
N PRO A 120 -8.56 24.63 5.91
CA PRO A 120 -9.66 24.64 4.95
C PRO A 120 -10.29 26.02 4.83
N TRP A 121 -10.51 26.47 3.59
CA TRP A 121 -11.20 27.74 3.33
C TRP A 121 -12.64 27.72 3.85
N VAL A 122 -13.35 26.62 3.61
CA VAL A 122 -14.65 26.37 4.22
C VAL A 122 -14.42 25.82 5.63
N SER A 123 -14.55 26.71 6.62
CA SER A 123 -14.30 26.39 8.02
C SER A 123 -15.38 25.49 8.58
N LEU A 124 -14.99 24.29 9.05
CA LEU A 124 -15.86 23.35 9.75
C LEU A 124 -15.13 22.77 10.96
N ASP A 125 -15.80 22.71 12.10
CA ASP A 125 -15.23 22.17 13.34
C ASP A 125 -15.59 20.68 13.50
N ALA A 126 -14.68 19.90 14.09
CA ALA A 126 -14.90 18.49 14.41
C ALA A 126 -15.69 18.34 15.73
N MET A 127 -16.93 17.87 15.66
CA MET A 127 -17.86 17.81 16.80
C MET A 127 -17.74 16.50 17.58
N ILE A 128 -16.62 16.31 18.26
CA ILE A 128 -16.21 15.00 18.80
C ILE A 128 -16.64 14.70 20.25
N SER A 129 -17.48 15.53 20.88
CA SER A 129 -17.81 15.40 22.31
C SER A 129 -18.46 14.08 22.70
N ASN A 130 -19.23 13.47 21.78
CA ASN A 130 -19.91 12.18 21.97
C ASN A 130 -19.46 11.15 20.92
N ALA A 131 -18.22 11.27 20.45
CA ALA A 131 -17.75 10.42 19.36
C ALA A 131 -17.52 8.96 19.80
N THR A 132 -17.82 8.03 18.90
CA THR A 132 -17.37 6.64 19.02
C THR A 132 -15.87 6.60 18.80
N ASN A 133 -15.12 5.97 19.71
CA ASN A 133 -13.67 5.88 19.63
C ASN A 133 -13.24 4.50 19.14
N ILE A 134 -12.45 4.48 18.08
CA ILE A 134 -11.85 3.28 17.50
C ILE A 134 -10.34 3.47 17.55
N SER A 135 -9.62 2.42 17.91
CA SER A 135 -8.16 2.46 17.99
C SER A 135 -7.59 1.16 17.48
N ASP A 136 -6.87 1.23 16.36
CA ASP A 136 -6.24 0.07 15.76
C ASP A 136 -4.75 0.32 15.52
N ALA A 137 -3.97 -0.74 15.71
CA ALA A 137 -2.54 -0.75 15.45
C ALA A 137 -2.24 -1.44 14.13
N VAL A 138 -1.28 -0.89 13.41
CA VAL A 138 -0.76 -1.36 12.13
C VAL A 138 0.56 -2.07 12.37
N ALA A 139 0.66 -3.31 11.88
CA ALA A 139 1.87 -4.11 11.99
C ALA A 139 2.01 -5.09 10.82
N PRO A 140 3.26 -5.38 10.37
CA PRO A 140 3.51 -6.50 9.48
C PRO A 140 3.33 -7.81 10.22
N ILE A 141 2.91 -8.85 9.50
CA ILE A 141 2.83 -10.22 10.01
C ILE A 141 3.43 -11.16 8.97
N ALA A 142 4.27 -12.10 9.42
CA ALA A 142 4.77 -13.15 8.55
C ALA A 142 3.66 -14.19 8.33
N ALA A 143 3.32 -14.46 7.07
CA ALA A 143 2.39 -15.52 6.73
C ALA A 143 3.04 -16.88 6.99
N GLU A 144 2.32 -17.76 7.68
CA GLU A 144 2.85 -19.06 8.12
C GLU A 144 3.49 -19.84 6.97
N ASN A 145 4.71 -20.34 7.21
CA ASN A 145 5.43 -21.31 6.37
C ASN A 145 5.72 -20.90 4.91
N SER A 146 5.55 -19.62 4.55
CA SER A 146 5.63 -19.16 3.16
C SER A 146 6.69 -18.09 2.89
N GLY A 147 7.16 -17.40 3.94
CA GLY A 147 8.04 -16.23 3.80
C GLY A 147 7.35 -14.98 3.25
N THR A 148 6.04 -15.04 2.99
CA THR A 148 5.23 -13.89 2.55
C THR A 148 4.99 -12.94 3.73
N PHE A 149 5.20 -11.65 3.53
CA PHE A 149 4.87 -10.62 4.52
C PHE A 149 3.50 -10.02 4.19
N LEU A 150 2.61 -10.03 5.17
CA LEU A 150 1.29 -9.42 5.11
C LEU A 150 1.23 -8.24 6.07
N TRP A 151 0.19 -7.43 5.94
CA TRP A 151 -0.07 -6.30 6.82
C TRP A 151 -1.36 -6.50 7.58
N THR A 152 -1.37 -6.04 8.82
CA THR A 152 -2.54 -6.05 9.69
C THR A 152 -2.89 -4.64 10.12
N ILE A 153 -4.19 -4.41 10.29
CA ILE A 153 -4.72 -3.30 11.06
C ILE A 153 -5.72 -3.88 12.07
N GLY A 154 -5.61 -3.47 13.34
CA GLY A 154 -6.43 -4.05 14.42
C GLY A 154 -6.12 -5.53 14.66
N GLY A 155 -4.89 -5.95 14.35
CA GLY A 155 -4.39 -7.31 14.58
C GLY A 155 -4.88 -8.38 13.58
N GLN A 156 -5.53 -7.99 12.49
CA GLN A 156 -6.03 -8.92 11.48
C GLN A 156 -5.60 -8.52 10.07
N VAL A 157 -5.37 -9.51 9.21
CA VAL A 157 -5.14 -9.31 7.77
C VAL A 157 -6.50 -9.23 7.11
N PHE A 158 -6.76 -8.16 6.35
CA PHE A 158 -7.99 -8.06 5.57
C PHE A 158 -8.07 -9.18 4.54
N ASN A 159 -9.14 -9.98 4.58
CA ASN A 159 -9.24 -11.19 3.80
C ASN A 159 -10.68 -11.47 3.40
N VAL A 160 -11.21 -10.69 2.46
CA VAL A 160 -12.59 -10.81 1.96
C VAL A 160 -12.61 -11.48 0.57
N PHE A 161 -13.80 -11.78 0.06
CA PHE A 161 -13.98 -12.48 -1.21
C PHE A 161 -14.48 -11.52 -2.29
N TRP A 162 -13.84 -11.50 -3.45
CA TRP A 162 -14.33 -10.76 -4.62
C TRP A 162 -15.77 -11.13 -5.01
N ARG A 163 -16.09 -12.43 -4.92
CA ARG A 163 -17.39 -12.99 -5.30
C ARG A 163 -18.51 -12.82 -4.25
N ASP A 164 -18.17 -12.33 -3.06
CA ASP A 164 -19.11 -12.15 -1.93
C ASP A 164 -18.90 -10.75 -1.33
N PRO A 165 -19.16 -9.68 -2.12
CA PRO A 165 -18.90 -8.32 -1.69
C PRO A 165 -19.86 -7.92 -0.56
N THR A 166 -19.39 -7.08 0.37
CA THR A 166 -20.16 -6.66 1.55
C THR A 166 -21.56 -6.13 1.24
N LEU A 167 -21.73 -5.40 0.13
CA LEU A 167 -23.03 -4.87 -0.30
C LEU A 167 -24.05 -5.97 -0.63
N GLN A 168 -23.60 -7.19 -0.99
CA GLN A 168 -24.47 -8.34 -1.23
C GLN A 168 -25.22 -8.76 0.05
N HIS A 169 -24.64 -8.50 1.23
CA HIS A 169 -25.25 -8.76 2.53
C HIS A 169 -26.08 -7.58 3.06
N SER A 170 -26.55 -6.70 2.19
CA SER A 170 -27.51 -5.64 2.56
C SER A 170 -28.89 -6.21 2.87
N PRO A 171 -29.68 -5.61 3.79
CA PRO A 171 -31.09 -5.95 3.94
C PRO A 171 -31.90 -5.85 2.63
N THR A 172 -31.48 -4.99 1.69
CA THR A 172 -32.18 -4.70 0.43
C THR A 172 -32.06 -5.82 -0.61
N THR A 173 -31.00 -6.64 -0.54
CA THR A 173 -30.77 -7.71 -1.53
C THR A 173 -31.62 -8.95 -1.24
N GLY A 174 -32.17 -9.08 -0.03
CA GLY A 174 -32.86 -10.29 0.42
C GLY A 174 -31.93 -11.50 0.62
N ILE A 175 -30.62 -11.31 0.50
CA ILE A 175 -29.58 -12.30 0.79
C ILE A 175 -29.23 -12.21 2.29
N ASN A 176 -28.63 -13.27 2.85
CA ASN A 176 -28.17 -13.32 4.24
C ASN A 176 -27.50 -11.99 4.66
N ASN A 177 -28.09 -11.32 5.65
CA ASN A 177 -27.70 -10.00 6.13
C ASN A 177 -26.47 -10.03 7.08
N THR A 178 -25.69 -11.10 7.08
CA THR A 178 -24.46 -11.22 7.89
C THR A 178 -23.27 -10.80 7.04
N ILE A 179 -22.45 -9.87 7.52
CA ILE A 179 -21.24 -9.44 6.81
C ILE A 179 -20.18 -10.55 6.91
N SER A 180 -19.63 -10.96 5.77
CA SER A 180 -18.62 -12.03 5.69
C SER A 180 -17.27 -11.63 6.28
N ASP A 181 -16.94 -10.33 6.33
CA ASP A 181 -15.76 -9.82 7.03
C ASP A 181 -15.99 -9.81 8.55
N PRO A 182 -15.32 -10.67 9.34
CA PRO A 182 -15.48 -10.72 10.79
C PRO A 182 -14.93 -9.48 11.52
N ARG A 183 -14.25 -8.58 10.81
CA ARG A 183 -13.65 -7.36 11.35
C ARG A 183 -14.28 -6.09 10.82
N ALA A 184 -15.34 -6.18 10.03
CA ALA A 184 -16.07 -5.00 9.58
C ALA A 184 -16.48 -4.13 10.79
N ILE A 185 -16.18 -2.84 10.73
CA ILE A 185 -16.57 -1.86 11.74
C ILE A 185 -17.97 -1.38 11.40
N GLU A 186 -18.97 -1.87 12.13
CA GLU A 186 -20.36 -1.44 11.94
C GLU A 186 -20.65 -0.14 12.70
N LEU A 187 -21.11 0.88 11.98
CA LEU A 187 -21.47 2.18 12.51
C LEU A 187 -22.95 2.48 12.17
N PRO A 188 -23.90 1.99 12.98
CA PRO A 188 -25.32 2.04 12.62
C PRO A 188 -25.98 3.41 12.83
N GLU A 189 -25.42 4.24 13.72
CA GLU A 189 -26.01 5.52 14.10
C GLU A 189 -25.83 6.58 13.02
N VAL A 190 -26.82 7.45 12.83
CA VAL A 190 -26.80 8.54 11.85
C VAL A 190 -26.19 9.81 12.46
N ASN A 191 -25.29 10.48 11.74
CA ASN A 191 -24.57 11.69 12.14
C ASN A 191 -23.80 11.57 13.46
N GLN A 192 -23.43 10.35 13.85
CA GLN A 192 -22.55 10.10 14.99
C GLN A 192 -21.10 10.34 14.56
N TRP A 193 -20.37 11.16 15.31
CA TRP A 193 -18.95 11.35 15.06
C TRP A 193 -18.16 10.11 15.47
N VAL A 194 -17.14 9.79 14.68
CA VAL A 194 -16.17 8.73 14.98
C VAL A 194 -14.80 9.37 15.08
N ILE A 195 -14.04 8.99 16.11
CA ILE A 195 -12.60 9.21 16.19
C ILE A 195 -11.93 7.88 15.90
N PHE A 196 -11.09 7.85 14.86
CA PHE A 196 -10.28 6.70 14.52
C PHE A 196 -8.81 7.01 14.80
N VAL A 197 -8.25 6.35 15.80
CA VAL A 197 -6.83 6.41 16.14
C VAL A 197 -6.12 5.25 15.44
N ILE A 198 -5.19 5.58 14.55
CA ILE A 198 -4.38 4.61 13.82
C ILE A 198 -2.95 4.77 14.34
N THR A 199 -2.36 3.67 14.79
CA THR A 199 -1.00 3.69 15.37
C THR A 199 -0.11 2.67 14.70
N THR A 200 1.20 2.88 14.76
CA THR A 200 2.17 1.84 14.48
C THR A 200 3.36 1.95 15.42
N THR A 201 4.02 0.84 15.68
CA THR A 201 5.33 0.79 16.34
C THR A 201 6.47 0.57 15.35
N GLN A 202 6.16 0.43 14.06
CA GLN A 202 7.14 0.23 13.00
C GLN A 202 7.61 1.56 12.45
N GLY A 203 8.87 1.67 12.05
CA GLY A 203 9.41 2.86 11.39
C GLY A 203 9.08 2.96 9.91
N VAL A 204 7.88 2.56 9.52
CA VAL A 204 7.41 2.61 8.13
C VAL A 204 6.17 3.52 8.08
N PRO A 205 6.26 4.70 7.45
CA PRO A 205 5.11 5.58 7.29
C PRO A 205 4.16 5.04 6.21
N HIS A 206 2.87 5.37 6.34
CA HIS A 206 1.83 4.84 5.45
C HIS A 206 0.82 5.92 5.05
N PRO A 207 0.54 6.17 3.76
CA PRO A 207 -0.57 7.03 3.37
C PRO A 207 -1.89 6.31 3.68
N ILE A 208 -2.71 6.86 4.56
CA ILE A 208 -4.02 6.29 4.92
C ILE A 208 -5.10 7.01 4.12
N HIS A 209 -5.89 6.25 3.39
CA HIS A 209 -7.04 6.72 2.64
C HIS A 209 -8.33 6.20 3.25
N LEU A 210 -9.37 7.03 3.29
CA LEU A 210 -10.72 6.64 3.65
C LEU A 210 -11.66 6.97 2.49
N HIS A 211 -12.42 5.97 2.05
CA HIS A 211 -13.46 6.15 1.05
C HIS A 211 -14.71 6.81 1.66
N GLY A 212 -15.50 7.49 0.82
CA GLY A 212 -16.82 8.02 1.19
C GLY A 212 -16.80 9.27 2.08
N HIS A 213 -15.62 9.70 2.57
CA HIS A 213 -15.48 10.78 3.54
C HIS A 213 -14.26 11.65 3.28
N ASP A 214 -14.45 12.97 3.38
CA ASP A 214 -13.38 13.87 3.80
C ASP A 214 -13.28 13.79 5.32
N PHE A 215 -12.17 13.27 5.85
CA PHE A 215 -11.95 13.22 7.29
C PHE A 215 -11.19 14.44 7.81
N TYR A 216 -11.41 14.73 9.08
CA TYR A 216 -10.76 15.76 9.87
C TYR A 216 -9.51 15.17 10.51
N ILE A 217 -8.33 15.71 10.20
CA ILE A 217 -7.07 15.30 10.84
C ILE A 217 -7.00 15.99 12.21
N LEU A 218 -7.21 15.25 13.29
CA LEU A 218 -7.23 15.81 14.64
C LEU A 218 -5.85 15.87 15.27
N ALA A 219 -4.99 14.90 14.96
CA ALA A 219 -3.60 14.86 15.37
C ALA A 219 -2.80 13.93 14.45
N GLN A 220 -1.54 14.25 14.24
CA GLN A 220 -0.61 13.47 13.42
C GLN A 220 0.79 13.64 14.03
N GLY A 221 1.51 12.54 14.27
CA GLY A 221 2.81 12.65 14.91
C GLY A 221 3.60 11.35 14.97
N VAL A 222 4.90 11.48 15.20
CA VAL A 222 5.84 10.35 15.38
C VAL A 222 5.90 9.92 16.85
N GLY A 223 6.33 8.68 17.08
CA GLY A 223 6.40 8.07 18.40
C GLY A 223 5.06 7.52 18.92
N PRO A 224 5.03 7.01 20.15
CA PRO A 224 3.85 6.34 20.69
C PRO A 224 2.70 7.32 20.94
N PHE A 225 1.49 6.92 20.53
CA PHE A 225 0.27 7.67 20.84
C PHE A 225 -0.05 7.60 22.34
N SER A 226 -0.52 8.71 22.90
CA SER A 226 -1.08 8.77 24.26
C SER A 226 -2.37 9.58 24.27
N LYS A 227 -3.27 9.28 25.21
CA LYS A 227 -4.55 10.02 25.35
C LYS A 227 -4.37 11.50 25.74
N SER A 228 -3.18 11.91 26.13
CA SER A 228 -2.83 13.31 26.42
C SER A 228 -2.49 14.13 25.18
N VAL A 229 -2.35 13.51 24.00
CA VAL A 229 -2.13 14.23 22.75
C VAL A 229 -3.31 15.18 22.52
N PRO A 230 -3.06 16.50 22.35
CA PRO A 230 -4.13 17.46 22.08
C PRO A 230 -4.72 17.22 20.68
N LEU A 231 -6.05 17.19 20.60
CA LEU A 231 -6.77 17.04 19.35
C LEU A 231 -7.19 18.43 18.84
N GLN A 232 -6.80 18.79 17.61
CA GLN A 232 -7.24 20.00 16.95
C GLN A 232 -8.66 19.81 16.41
N THR A 233 -9.65 20.40 17.07
CA THR A 233 -11.06 20.28 16.67
C THR A 233 -11.61 21.51 15.97
N ARG A 234 -10.93 22.66 16.08
CA ARG A 234 -11.33 23.91 15.41
C ARG A 234 -10.69 24.00 14.04
N ASN A 235 -11.52 23.97 13.00
CA ASN A 235 -11.13 23.95 11.58
C ASN A 235 -9.82 23.19 11.29
N PRO A 236 -9.70 21.91 11.70
CA PRO A 236 -8.50 21.15 11.39
C PRO A 236 -8.36 20.90 9.88
N PRO A 237 -7.18 20.46 9.42
CA PRO A 237 -7.03 19.96 8.06
C PRO A 237 -8.10 18.92 7.73
N ARG A 238 -8.64 19.00 6.51
CA ARG A 238 -9.72 18.12 6.05
C ARG A 238 -9.44 17.64 4.64
N ARG A 239 -9.40 16.33 4.45
CA ARG A 239 -9.09 15.63 3.18
C ARG A 239 -9.39 14.12 3.29
N ASP A 240 -9.12 13.38 2.22
CA ASP A 240 -9.39 11.93 2.08
C ASP A 240 -8.15 11.03 2.22
N VAL A 241 -6.94 11.58 2.17
CA VAL A 241 -5.67 10.86 2.35
C VAL A 241 -4.74 11.65 3.26
N ALA A 242 -4.21 11.00 4.30
CA ALA A 242 -3.23 11.57 5.20
C ALA A 242 -2.22 10.53 5.65
N LEU A 243 -0.99 10.93 5.90
CA LEU A 243 0.06 10.04 6.34
C LEU A 243 -0.18 9.58 7.78
N LEU A 244 -0.02 8.27 8.02
CA LEU A 244 0.44 7.75 9.30
C LEU A 244 1.96 7.91 9.30
N PRO A 245 2.51 8.99 9.89
CA PRO A 245 3.94 9.16 9.97
C PRO A 245 4.52 8.07 10.88
N ALA A 246 5.77 7.72 10.65
CA ALA A 246 6.48 6.82 11.54
C ALA A 246 7.99 7.02 11.46
N GLN A 247 8.66 6.85 12.60
CA GLN A 247 10.11 6.75 12.74
C GLN A 247 10.46 5.51 13.55
N SER A 248 11.69 5.37 14.05
CA SER A 248 12.16 4.17 14.76
C SER A 248 11.29 3.76 15.96
N ASP A 249 10.56 4.68 16.56
CA ASP A 249 9.66 4.47 17.71
C ASP A 249 8.17 4.49 17.34
N GLY A 250 7.84 4.41 16.05
CA GLY A 250 6.48 4.36 15.52
C GLY A 250 5.87 5.73 15.25
N GLY A 251 4.54 5.79 15.27
CA GLY A 251 3.79 7.01 15.03
C GLY A 251 2.28 6.80 15.07
N TYR A 252 1.54 7.88 14.86
CA TYR A 252 0.09 7.89 14.95
C TYR A 252 -0.56 8.92 14.02
N LEU A 253 -1.78 8.58 13.62
CA LEU A 253 -2.72 9.44 12.92
C LEU A 253 -4.07 9.33 13.63
N VAL A 254 -4.66 10.46 13.99
CA VAL A 254 -5.99 10.55 14.58
C VAL A 254 -6.88 11.30 13.61
N ILE A 255 -7.87 10.60 13.05
CA ILE A 255 -8.86 11.18 12.15
C ILE A 255 -10.24 11.18 12.79
N ALA A 256 -11.12 12.05 12.32
CA ALA A 256 -12.53 12.00 12.66
C ALA A 256 -13.43 12.28 11.47
N PHE A 257 -14.60 11.65 11.47
CA PHE A 257 -15.64 11.84 10.46
C PHE A 257 -17.01 11.56 11.09
N PRO A 258 -18.07 12.26 10.66
CA PRO A 258 -19.44 11.92 11.02
C PRO A 258 -19.93 10.71 10.19
N THR A 259 -20.85 9.93 10.74
CA THR A 259 -21.60 8.94 9.96
C THR A 259 -22.73 9.62 9.18
N ASP A 260 -22.40 10.38 8.15
CA ASP A 260 -23.35 11.12 7.30
C ASP A 260 -23.57 10.52 5.90
N ASN A 261 -22.92 9.40 5.59
CA ASN A 261 -22.89 8.79 4.27
C ASN A 261 -23.04 7.25 4.34
N PRO A 262 -24.28 6.72 4.26
CA PRO A 262 -24.52 5.27 4.26
C PRO A 262 -23.70 4.53 3.19
N GLY A 263 -22.95 3.50 3.58
CA GLY A 263 -22.13 2.72 2.65
C GLY A 263 -21.23 1.69 3.32
N ALA A 264 -20.49 0.94 2.50
CA ALA A 264 -19.37 0.11 2.94
C ALA A 264 -18.07 0.74 2.42
N TRP A 265 -17.35 1.42 3.30
CA TRP A 265 -16.21 2.26 2.98
C TRP A 265 -14.91 1.61 3.40
N LEU A 266 -13.93 1.56 2.50
CA LEU A 266 -12.60 1.08 2.82
C LEU A 266 -11.76 2.19 3.46
N LEU A 267 -11.07 1.85 4.54
CA LEU A 267 -9.94 2.58 5.10
C LEU A 267 -8.69 1.75 4.87
N HIS A 268 -7.71 2.25 4.14
CA HIS A 268 -6.55 1.43 3.76
C HIS A 268 -5.27 2.23 3.56
N CYS A 269 -4.15 1.51 3.57
CA CYS A 269 -2.90 2.09 3.07
C CYS A 269 -3.00 2.28 1.56
N HIS A 270 -2.63 3.45 1.05
CA HIS A 270 -2.66 3.77 -0.37
C HIS A 270 -1.38 3.32 -1.11
N MET A 271 -0.60 2.42 -0.51
CA MET A 271 0.45 1.65 -1.17
C MET A 271 -0.16 0.33 -1.66
N GLY A 272 -0.28 0.15 -2.98
CA GLY A 272 -1.02 -0.99 -3.56
C GLY A 272 -0.56 -2.36 -3.04
N PHE A 273 0.75 -2.57 -2.87
CA PHE A 273 1.25 -3.82 -2.30
C PHE A 273 0.85 -4.03 -0.84
N HIS A 274 0.71 -2.97 -0.04
CA HIS A 274 0.28 -3.09 1.36
C HIS A 274 -1.22 -3.38 1.45
N SER A 275 -2.03 -2.77 0.59
CA SER A 275 -3.47 -2.98 0.56
C SER A 275 -3.84 -4.39 0.06
N SER A 276 -3.21 -4.86 -1.04
CA SER A 276 -3.33 -6.26 -1.48
C SER A 276 -2.80 -7.26 -0.44
N ALA A 277 -1.81 -6.87 0.37
CA ALA A 277 -1.29 -7.67 1.48
C ALA A 277 -2.10 -7.56 2.79
N GLY A 278 -3.27 -6.90 2.76
CA GLY A 278 -4.24 -6.92 3.86
C GLY A 278 -4.26 -5.68 4.77
N PHE A 279 -3.52 -4.61 4.43
CA PHE A 279 -3.61 -3.32 5.13
C PHE A 279 -4.87 -2.55 4.72
N VAL A 280 -6.02 -3.11 5.07
CA VAL A 280 -7.35 -2.60 4.75
C VAL A 280 -8.25 -2.85 5.96
N GLN A 281 -9.16 -1.93 6.21
CA GLN A 281 -10.22 -2.05 7.21
C GLN A 281 -11.52 -1.59 6.53
N GLN A 282 -12.60 -2.33 6.74
CA GLN A 282 -13.90 -1.94 6.21
C GLN A 282 -14.75 -1.29 7.29
N ILE A 283 -15.40 -0.18 6.94
CA ILE A 283 -16.39 0.53 7.72
C ILE A 283 -17.75 0.32 7.06
N VAL A 284 -18.71 -0.25 7.78
CA VAL A 284 -20.08 -0.45 7.30
C VAL A 284 -20.99 0.53 8.02
N GLU A 285 -21.25 1.63 7.33
CA GLU A 285 -21.95 2.79 7.86
C GLU A 285 -23.44 2.75 7.51
N GLN A 286 -24.30 2.89 8.52
CA GLN A 286 -25.75 2.99 8.37
C GLN A 286 -26.32 1.89 7.44
N LYS A 287 -25.97 0.62 7.70
CA LYS A 287 -26.32 -0.53 6.85
C LYS A 287 -27.81 -0.62 6.47
N THR A 288 -28.69 -0.20 7.37
CA THR A 288 -30.15 -0.18 7.16
C THR A 288 -30.59 0.81 6.09
N GLU A 289 -29.73 1.77 5.70
CA GLU A 289 -30.01 2.82 4.71
C GLU A 289 -29.44 2.50 3.32
N PHE A 290 -28.87 1.30 3.11
CA PHE A 290 -28.30 0.90 1.81
C PHE A 290 -29.33 0.91 0.67
N TRP A 291 -30.63 0.77 0.99
CA TRP A 291 -31.72 0.85 0.00
C TRP A 291 -31.76 2.19 -0.76
N ARG A 292 -31.13 3.26 -0.22
CA ARG A 292 -31.11 4.58 -0.85
C ARG A 292 -30.28 4.63 -2.13
N PHE A 293 -29.27 3.78 -2.25
CA PHE A 293 -28.31 3.82 -3.35
C PHE A 293 -28.07 2.46 -4.02
N LEU A 294 -28.25 1.35 -3.29
CA LEU A 294 -27.92 0.03 -3.79
C LEU A 294 -28.95 -0.39 -4.85
N ASN A 295 -28.46 -0.72 -6.04
CA ASN A 295 -29.22 -1.43 -7.05
C ASN A 295 -28.86 -2.93 -7.00
N PRO A 296 -29.73 -3.80 -6.45
CA PRO A 296 -29.42 -5.23 -6.30
C PRO A 296 -29.26 -5.96 -7.63
N GLU A 297 -29.98 -5.52 -8.68
CA GLU A 297 -29.88 -6.13 -10.01
C GLU A 297 -28.52 -5.84 -10.63
N LEU A 298 -28.07 -4.59 -10.59
CA LEU A 298 -26.74 -4.21 -11.09
C LEU A 298 -25.61 -4.98 -10.40
N LEU A 299 -25.70 -5.13 -9.07
CA LEU A 299 -24.72 -5.89 -8.30
C LEU A 299 -24.74 -7.37 -8.72
N ARG A 300 -25.94 -7.99 -8.75
CA ARG A 300 -26.10 -9.41 -9.10
C ARG A 300 -25.62 -9.69 -10.52
N ASP A 301 -26.00 -8.88 -11.49
CA ASP A 301 -25.63 -9.10 -12.89
C ASP A 301 -24.10 -9.10 -13.08
N THR A 302 -23.39 -8.28 -12.31
CA THR A 302 -21.91 -8.26 -12.31
C THR A 302 -21.32 -9.48 -11.60
N CYS A 303 -21.90 -9.89 -10.47
CA CYS A 303 -21.47 -11.10 -9.76
C CYS A 303 -21.67 -12.36 -10.62
N ASP A 304 -22.83 -12.49 -11.29
CA ASP A 304 -23.14 -13.63 -12.16
C ASP A 304 -22.14 -13.71 -13.33
N ALA A 305 -21.83 -12.57 -13.97
CA ALA A 305 -20.83 -12.50 -15.03
C ALA A 305 -19.41 -12.83 -14.53
N TRP A 306 -19.07 -12.44 -13.30
CA TRP A 306 -17.80 -12.78 -12.67
C TRP A 306 -17.68 -14.29 -12.40
N ASP A 307 -18.74 -14.92 -11.91
CA ASP A 307 -18.79 -16.36 -11.67
C ASP A 307 -18.64 -17.15 -12.98
N ASP A 308 -19.29 -16.71 -14.06
CA ASP A 308 -19.13 -17.28 -15.40
C ASP A 308 -17.68 -17.19 -15.90
N TYR A 309 -17.02 -16.04 -15.67
CA TYR A 309 -15.60 -15.85 -16.02
C TYR A 309 -14.69 -16.75 -15.18
N ALA A 310 -14.90 -16.81 -13.86
CA ALA A 310 -14.11 -17.63 -12.94
C ALA A 310 -14.25 -19.14 -13.22
N ALA A 311 -15.37 -19.59 -13.79
CA ALA A 311 -15.58 -20.97 -14.18
C ALA A 311 -14.67 -21.44 -15.32
N VAL A 312 -14.21 -20.51 -16.17
CA VAL A 312 -13.42 -20.84 -17.38
C VAL A 312 -12.01 -20.25 -17.38
N ASN A 313 -11.70 -19.32 -16.47
CA ASN A 313 -10.41 -18.66 -16.40
C ASN A 313 -9.82 -18.70 -14.96
N PRO A 314 -8.61 -19.27 -14.76
CA PRO A 314 -8.01 -19.35 -13.43
C PRO A 314 -7.76 -17.99 -12.76
N TYR A 315 -7.63 -16.90 -13.53
CA TYR A 315 -7.48 -15.55 -12.98
C TYR A 315 -8.78 -14.98 -12.38
N GLY A 316 -9.93 -15.62 -12.61
CA GLY A 316 -11.18 -15.28 -11.90
C GLY A 316 -11.25 -15.86 -10.49
N VAL A 317 -10.32 -16.75 -10.12
CA VAL A 317 -10.26 -17.37 -8.79
C VAL A 317 -9.25 -16.61 -7.93
N GLN A 318 -9.74 -15.90 -6.93
CA GLN A 318 -8.91 -15.16 -5.97
C GLN A 318 -7.96 -16.09 -5.21
N TYR A 319 -6.66 -15.80 -5.22
CA TYR A 319 -5.67 -16.55 -4.46
C TYR A 319 -5.56 -15.99 -3.03
N ARG A 320 -6.03 -16.76 -2.05
CA ARG A 320 -6.07 -16.35 -0.63
C ARG A 320 -5.19 -17.21 0.28
N GLY A 321 -4.36 -18.06 -0.33
CA GLY A 321 -3.35 -18.85 0.38
C GLY A 321 -2.13 -18.02 0.72
N THR A 322 -1.24 -18.55 1.56
CA THR A 322 -0.01 -17.86 1.98
C THR A 322 1.20 -18.20 1.10
N ASN A 323 1.16 -19.31 0.35
CA ASN A 323 2.25 -19.84 -0.48
C ASN A 323 2.22 -19.33 -1.93
N GLY A 324 1.78 -18.10 -2.16
CA GLY A 324 1.59 -17.54 -3.50
C GLY A 324 1.18 -16.06 -3.45
N PRO A 325 0.63 -15.52 -4.55
CA PRO A 325 0.25 -14.11 -4.63
C PRO A 325 -1.05 -13.87 -3.86
N TYR A 326 -0.92 -13.76 -2.54
CA TYR A 326 -2.04 -13.43 -1.65
C TYR A 326 -2.75 -12.15 -2.12
N GLU A 327 -4.08 -12.18 -2.09
CA GLU A 327 -4.94 -11.07 -2.45
C GLU A 327 -6.01 -10.84 -1.38
N SER A 328 -5.97 -9.67 -0.74
CA SER A 328 -6.84 -9.29 0.37
C SER A 328 -8.32 -9.22 0.00
N GLY A 329 -8.61 -8.94 -1.28
CA GLY A 329 -9.97 -8.95 -1.82
C GLY A 329 -10.64 -7.59 -1.88
N MET A 330 -9.89 -6.51 -1.66
CA MET A 330 -10.40 -5.15 -1.75
C MET A 330 -10.68 -4.68 -3.19
#